data_AF-A0AAN2C8Z7-F1
#
_entry.id   AF-A0AAN2C8Z7-F1
#
_cell.length_a   1.000
_cell.length_b   1.000
_cell.length_c   1.000
_cell.angle_alpha   90.00
_cell.angle_beta   90.00
_cell.angle_gamma   90.00
#
_symmetry.space_group_name_H-M   'P 1'
#
loop_
_entity.id
_entity.type
_entity.pdbx_description
1 polymer ?
#
loop_
_entity_poly.entity_id
_entity_poly.type
_entity_poly.pdbx_seq_one_letter_code
_entity_poly.pdbx_strand_id
1 'polypeptide(L)' 'MLVLWGKNDPFFTVAGAEAYRRDNTGATVVLLDGGHFAIEEHSGTIAEAMRALADRVKAQAAAS' A
#
# COMPACT_ATOMS: atom_id res chain seq x y z
N MET A 1 6.98 5.32 1.02
CA MET A 1 5.71 5.31 0.26
C MET A 1 4.93 4.04 0.60
N LEU A 2 3.60 4.06 0.60
CA LEU A 2 2.75 2.88 0.81
C LEU A 2 1.88 2.66 -0.42
N VAL A 3 1.84 1.43 -0.92
CA VAL A 3 1.03 1.00 -2.06
C VAL A 3 0.18 -0.19 -1.60
N LEU A 4 -1.14 -0.02 -1.63
CA LEU A 4 -2.14 -1.03 -1.26
C LEU A 4 -2.88 -1.41 -2.55
N TRP A 5 -2.89 -2.69 -2.91
CA TRP A 5 -3.27 -3.12 -4.26
C TRP A 5 -4.16 -4.36 -4.23
N GLY A 6 -5.28 -4.35 -4.94
CA GLY A 6 -6.12 -5.53 -5.11
C GLY A 6 -5.47 -6.53 -6.08
N LYS A 7 -5.07 -7.71 -5.60
CA LYS A 7 -4.35 -8.70 -6.43
C LYS A 7 -5.20 -9.27 -7.58
N ASN A 8 -6.52 -9.13 -7.49
CA ASN A 8 -7.49 -9.64 -8.47
C ASN A 8 -8.07 -8.52 -9.35
N ASP A 9 -7.48 -7.31 -9.36
CA ASP A 9 -7.94 -6.20 -10.20
C ASP A 9 -7.74 -6.52 -11.70
N PRO A 10 -8.79 -6.45 -12.54
CA PRO A 10 -8.69 -6.76 -13.97
C PRO A 10 -8.00 -5.67 -14.81
N PHE A 11 -7.88 -4.45 -14.28
CA PHE A 11 -7.29 -3.29 -14.95
C PHE A 11 -5.85 -3.05 -14.49
N PHE A 12 -5.60 -3.20 -13.18
CA PHE A 12 -4.32 -2.92 -12.55
C PHE A 12 -3.64 -4.21 -12.09
N THR A 13 -2.69 -4.71 -12.89
CA THR A 13 -2.03 -6.01 -12.62
C THR A 13 -1.06 -5.95 -11.44
N VAL A 14 -0.82 -7.11 -10.80
CA VAL A 14 0.20 -7.28 -9.75
C VAL A 14 1.60 -6.85 -10.20
N ALA A 15 1.94 -7.04 -11.49
CA ALA A 15 3.21 -6.57 -12.02
C ALA A 15 3.37 -5.04 -11.93
N GLY A 16 2.26 -4.30 -12.05
CA GLY A 16 2.21 -2.85 -11.81
C GLY A 16 2.47 -2.50 -10.34
N ALA A 17 1.92 -3.26 -9.40
CA ALA A 17 2.21 -3.08 -7.97
C ALA A 17 3.70 -3.30 -7.66
N GLU A 18 4.28 -4.37 -8.19
CA GLU A 18 5.68 -4.75 -7.95
C GLU A 18 6.67 -3.78 -8.60
N ALA A 19 6.28 -3.07 -9.66
CA ALA A 19 7.08 -1.99 -10.23
C ALA A 19 7.44 -0.92 -9.18
N TYR A 20 6.53 -0.59 -8.26
CA TYR A 20 6.81 0.37 -7.19
C TYR A 20 7.91 -0.10 -6.23
N ARG A 21 8.03 -1.40 -5.96
CA ARG A 21 9.14 -1.92 -5.13
C ARG A 21 10.48 -1.74 -5.83
N ARG A 22 10.52 -2.02 -7.13
CA ARG A 22 11.73 -1.90 -7.95
C ARG A 22 12.19 -0.45 -8.05
N ASP A 23 11.25 0.46 -8.29
CA ASP A 23 11.57 1.85 -8.60
C ASP A 23 11.78 2.71 -7.34
N ASN A 24 11.26 2.27 -6.18
CA ASN A 24 11.44 2.93 -4.89
C ASN A 24 11.73 1.90 -3.79
N THR A 25 12.99 1.79 -3.38
CA THR A 25 13.45 0.85 -2.34
C THR A 25 12.85 1.13 -0.96
N GLY A 26 12.29 2.32 -0.73
CA GLY A 26 11.54 2.69 0.48
C GLY A 26 10.02 2.50 0.36
N ALA A 27 9.54 1.88 -0.73
CA ALA A 27 8.12 1.57 -0.91
C ALA A 27 7.75 0.28 -0.17
N THR A 28 6.65 0.35 0.59
CA THR A 28 5.95 -0.83 1.10
C THR A 28 4.80 -1.13 0.16
N VAL A 29 4.85 -2.27 -0.53
CA VAL A 29 3.78 -2.75 -1.39
C VAL A 29 3.06 -3.91 -0.70
N VAL A 30 1.74 -3.84 -0.62
CA VAL A 30 0.89 -4.86 0.01
C VAL A 30 -0.20 -5.26 -0.99
N LEU A 31 -0.24 -6.56 -1.30
CA LEU A 31 -1.26 -7.16 -2.15
C LEU A 31 -2.41 -7.65 -1.26
N LEU A 32 -3.60 -7.10 -1.47
CA LEU A 32 -4.84 -7.45 -0.78
C LEU A 32 -5.59 -8.49 -1.61
N ASP A 33 -6.30 -9.40 -0.94
CA ASP A 33 -7.20 -10.34 -1.61
C ASP A 33 -8.50 -9.64 -2.03
N GLY A 34 -8.41 -8.76 -3.02
CA GLY A 34 -9.53 -8.00 -3.53
C GLY A 34 -9.32 -7.54 -4.96
N GLY A 35 -10.37 -6.94 -5.53
CA GLY A 35 -10.37 -6.45 -6.91
C GLY A 35 -10.02 -4.98 -7.03
N HIS A 36 -10.62 -4.33 -8.03
CA HIS A 36 -10.45 -2.90 -8.30
C HIS A 36 -10.88 -1.99 -7.14
N PHE A 37 -11.92 -2.42 -6.43
CA PHE A 37 -12.53 -1.72 -5.31
C PHE A 37 -11.99 -2.27 -3.98
N ALA A 38 -10.66 -2.37 -3.87
CA ALA A 38 -10.01 -2.95 -2.69
C ALA A 38 -10.30 -2.17 -1.40
N ILE A 39 -10.67 -0.89 -1.49
CA ILE A 39 -11.07 -0.09 -0.31
C ILE A 39 -12.45 -0.46 0.21
N GLU A 40 -13.39 -0.78 -0.67
CA GLU A 40 -14.73 -1.25 -0.30
C GLU A 40 -14.65 -2.63 0.38
N GLU A 41 -13.75 -3.49 -0.10
CA GLU A 41 -13.55 -4.84 0.42
C GLU A 41 -12.70 -4.88 1.70
N HIS A 42 -11.66 -4.03 1.80
CA HIS A 42 -10.63 -4.07 2.86
C HIS A 42 -10.42 -2.73 3.58
N SER A 43 -11.47 -1.91 3.70
CA SER A 43 -11.43 -0.56 4.29
C SER A 43 -10.70 -0.50 5.63
N GLY A 44 -10.98 -1.44 6.54
CA GLY A 44 -10.34 -1.51 7.86
C GLY A 44 -8.83 -1.69 7.76
N THR A 45 -8.39 -2.69 7.00
CA THR A 45 -6.97 -3.01 6.77
C THR A 45 -6.24 -1.84 6.09
N ILE A 46 -6.85 -1.20 5.10
CA ILE A 46 -6.28 -0.04 4.42
C ILE A 46 -6.12 1.13 5.40
N ALA A 47 -7.15 1.43 6.21
CA ALA A 47 -7.10 2.50 7.19
C ALA A 47 -6.02 2.26 8.26
N GLU A 48 -5.84 1.02 8.71
CA GLU A 48 -4.78 0.63 9.64
C GLU A 48 -3.39 0.83 9.03
N ALA A 49 -3.18 0.39 7.78
CA ALA A 49 -1.92 0.56 7.07
C ALA A 49 -1.57 2.05 6.87
N MET A 50 -2.58 2.89 6.57
CA MET A 50 -2.40 4.34 6.46
C MET A 50 -2.01 4.99 7.80
N ARG A 51 -2.67 4.61 8.90
CA ARG A 51 -2.31 5.09 10.25
C ARG A 51 -0.87 4.70 10.62
N ALA A 52 -0.50 3.44 10.39
CA ALA A 52 0.85 2.95 10.65
C ALA A 52 1.91 3.71 9.82
N LEU A 53 1.61 4.03 8.55
CA LEU A 53 2.49 4.89 7.74
C LEU A 53 2.63 6.28 8.35
N ALA A 54 1.53 6.91 8.76
CA ALA A 54 1.55 8.25 9.33
C ALA A 54 2.38 8.31 10.62
N ASP A 55 2.24 7.31 11.49
CA ASP A 55 3.02 7.23 12.73
C ASP A 55 4.51 7.03 12.45
N ARG A 56 4.86 6.17 11.48
CA ARG A 56 6.25 6.00 11.04
C ARG A 56 6.86 7.29 10.49
N VAL A 57 6.12 8.03 9.66
CA VAL A 57 6.58 9.31 9.10
C VAL A 57 6.81 10.34 10.21
N LYS A 58 5.90 10.44 11.19
CA LYS A 58 6.07 11.31 12.36
C LYS A 58 7.31 10.94 13.17
N ALA A 59 7.52 9.65 13.42
CA ALA A 59 8.68 9.17 14.18
C ALA A 59 10.00 9.49 13.45
N GLN A 60 10.04 9.33 12.12
CA GLN A 60 11.21 9.69 11.31
C GLN A 60 11.50 11.20 11.36
N ALA A 61 10.47 12.04 11.30
CA ALA A 61 10.62 13.48 11.40
C ALA A 61 11.12 13.94 12.78
N ALA A 62 10.69 13.28 13.87
CA ALA A 62 11.15 13.58 15.22
C ALA A 62 12.60 13.13 15.51
N ALA A 63 13.13 12.22 14.69
CA ALA A 63 14.49 11.69 14.81
C ALA A 63 15.50 12.41 13.88
N SER A 64 15.04 13.41 13.11
CA SER A 64 15.85 14.22 12.18
C SER A 64 16.11 15.61 12.77
#